data_AF-A0AAV4J5X9-F1
#
_entry.id   AF-A0AAV4J5X9-F1
#
_cell.length_a   1.000
_cell.length_b   1.000
_cell.length_c   1.000
_cell.angle_alpha   90.00
_cell.angle_beta   90.00
_cell.angle_gamma   90.00
#
_symmetry.space_group_name_H-M   'P 1'
#
loop_
_entity.id
_entity.type
_entity.pdbx_description
1 polymer ?
#
loop_
_entity_poly.entity_id
_entity_poly.type
_entity_poly.pdbx_seq_one_letter_code
_entity_poly.pdbx_strand_id
1 'polypeptide(L)'
;MMVRWTELGVDGPAFMRGSSGICRGIDLSQIRPVYAPKDFLDVVIGMQNPNCTSTGNIGSSDYPWGLVHVSMKVKSLNELRLQYSELAITQSQTGIDDLQDVPPELFDTDRTRLGKKGRDTYILRHFAYNSATPPKSYIRGKLGVEEFAVTYPPNGVIPFHGFAMYVAPLCFLYNDVVQLYYVFRKMYVQYFFRLHSVSSHPQGIVSLSLLFEQLLQAEEPELFYHLKQVGCQPLKIAFKWMMRAFSGFLASDQVLLLWDRILAFDSLEVLPVLAVAIFSFRKTNLMKVQTFNAAEAVLADLFTLQVIPLLQLALFSK
;
A
#
# COMPACT_ATOMS: atom_id res chain seq x y z
N MET A 1 18.45 6.21 -24.39
CA MET A 1 17.44 5.16 -24.62
C MET A 1 17.10 4.53 -23.29
N MET A 2 15.92 4.87 -22.76
CA MET A 2 15.45 4.49 -21.42
C MET A 2 14.57 3.25 -21.59
N VAL A 3 15.01 2.10 -21.08
CA VAL A 3 14.28 0.84 -21.22
C VAL A 3 13.15 0.82 -20.19
N ARG A 4 11.90 0.75 -20.67
CA ARG A 4 10.69 0.55 -19.86
C ARG A 4 10.76 -0.82 -19.18
N TRP A 5 10.68 -0.83 -17.85
CA TRP A 5 10.60 -2.03 -17.01
C TRP A 5 9.20 -2.65 -16.96
N THR A 6 8.53 -2.83 -18.11
CA THR A 6 7.13 -3.30 -18.15
C THR A 6 6.89 -4.68 -18.76
N GLU A 7 7.89 -5.39 -19.27
CA GLU A 7 7.64 -6.67 -19.93
C GLU A 7 8.72 -7.70 -19.57
N LEU A 8 8.44 -8.53 -18.58
CA LEU A 8 8.97 -9.90 -18.56
C LEU A 8 7.80 -10.85 -18.37
N GLY A 9 7.58 -11.58 -19.47
CA GLY A 9 6.46 -12.45 -19.73
C GLY A 9 6.37 -13.67 -18.82
N VAL A 10 5.18 -14.23 -18.91
CA VAL A 10 4.65 -15.36 -18.18
C VAL A 10 5.11 -16.63 -18.86
N ASP A 11 6.39 -16.99 -18.79
CA ASP A 11 6.85 -18.30 -19.28
C ASP A 11 7.94 -18.86 -18.36
N GLY A 12 7.61 -19.96 -17.67
CA GLY A 12 8.54 -20.68 -16.81
C GLY A 12 9.53 -21.52 -17.63
N PRO A 13 10.81 -21.63 -17.24
CA PRO A 13 11.74 -22.45 -17.99
C PRO A 13 11.61 -23.93 -17.63
N ALA A 14 11.61 -24.72 -18.69
CA ALA A 14 11.61 -26.18 -18.72
C ALA A 14 12.80 -26.80 -17.99
N PHE A 15 12.55 -28.01 -17.48
CA PHE A 15 13.48 -28.86 -16.76
C PHE A 15 14.52 -29.46 -17.71
N MET A 16 15.81 -29.14 -17.54
CA MET A 16 16.92 -29.88 -18.15
C MET A 16 17.79 -30.48 -17.05
N ARG A 17 17.89 -31.82 -17.09
CA ARG A 17 18.65 -32.67 -16.18
C ARG A 17 20.15 -32.61 -16.56
N GLY A 18 21.02 -32.31 -15.59
CA GLY A 18 22.47 -32.32 -15.79
C GLY A 18 23.25 -32.36 -14.49
N SER A 19 24.28 -33.21 -14.45
CA SER A 19 24.96 -33.78 -13.29
C SER A 19 25.85 -32.86 -12.42
N SER A 20 26.04 -33.33 -11.19
CA SER A 20 27.26 -33.27 -10.33
C SER A 20 27.83 -31.92 -9.86
N GLY A 21 28.00 -31.83 -8.53
CA GLY A 21 29.09 -31.06 -7.92
C GLY A 21 28.68 -29.81 -7.14
N ILE A 22 28.62 -29.96 -5.80
CA ILE A 22 28.98 -28.95 -4.78
C ILE A 22 28.11 -27.68 -4.73
N CYS A 23 27.52 -27.41 -3.55
CA CYS A 23 26.54 -26.35 -3.25
C CYS A 23 25.10 -26.63 -3.72
N ARG A 24 24.41 -27.61 -3.13
CA ARG A 24 22.92 -27.62 -3.17
C ARG A 24 22.39 -26.60 -2.17
N GLY A 25 22.32 -25.36 -2.65
CA GLY A 25 21.56 -24.28 -2.06
C GLY A 25 20.13 -24.72 -1.71
N ILE A 26 19.56 -24.03 -0.74
CA ILE A 26 18.15 -24.14 -0.38
C ILE A 26 17.33 -24.11 -1.67
N ASP A 27 16.53 -25.14 -1.90
CA ASP A 27 15.63 -25.19 -3.04
C ASP A 27 14.52 -24.16 -2.83
N LEU A 28 14.75 -22.95 -3.35
CA LEU A 28 13.83 -21.83 -3.27
C LEU A 28 12.66 -21.98 -4.26
N SER A 29 12.61 -23.05 -5.07
CA SER A 29 11.47 -23.31 -5.97
C SER A 29 10.16 -23.57 -5.22
N GLN A 30 10.25 -23.92 -3.93
CA GLN A 30 9.14 -24.12 -2.99
C GLN A 30 8.67 -22.81 -2.32
N ILE A 31 9.39 -21.70 -2.48
CA ILE A 31 8.97 -20.38 -1.96
C ILE A 31 8.31 -19.61 -3.09
N ARG A 32 6.99 -19.74 -3.23
CA ARG A 32 6.16 -18.70 -3.86
C ARG A 32 5.20 -18.16 -2.81
N PRO A 33 5.42 -16.93 -2.37
CA PRO A 33 4.36 -15.96 -2.64
C PRO A 33 4.94 -14.57 -2.96
N VAL A 34 5.35 -14.37 -4.22
CA VAL A 34 5.36 -13.02 -4.79
C VAL A 34 3.93 -12.78 -5.27
N TYR A 35 2.99 -12.55 -4.35
CA TYR A 35 1.63 -12.18 -4.76
C TYR A 35 1.70 -10.80 -5.41
N ALA A 36 1.05 -10.67 -6.57
CA ALA A 36 0.82 -9.36 -7.15
C ALA A 36 -0.30 -8.65 -6.37
N PRO A 37 -0.37 -7.31 -6.44
CA PRO A 37 -1.51 -6.58 -5.87
C PRO A 37 -2.87 -7.12 -6.32
N LYS A 38 -2.95 -7.66 -7.55
CA LYS A 38 -4.16 -8.30 -8.08
C LYS A 38 -4.55 -9.54 -7.27
N ASP A 39 -3.62 -10.48 -7.07
CA ASP A 39 -3.90 -11.73 -6.34
C ASP A 39 -4.33 -11.43 -4.90
N PHE A 40 -3.71 -10.42 -4.29
CA PHE A 40 -4.07 -10.04 -2.93
C PHE A 40 -5.45 -9.35 -2.87
N LEU A 41 -5.79 -8.54 -3.87
CA LEU A 41 -7.12 -7.95 -3.99
C LEU A 41 -8.20 -9.03 -4.15
N ASP A 42 -7.94 -10.07 -4.94
CA ASP A 42 -8.89 -11.17 -5.14
C ASP A 42 -9.19 -11.89 -3.81
N VAL A 43 -8.19 -12.06 -2.94
CA VAL A 43 -8.39 -12.55 -1.57
C VAL A 43 -9.28 -11.61 -0.76
N VAL A 44 -9.05 -10.30 -0.82
CA VAL A 44 -9.83 -9.29 -0.09
C VAL A 44 -11.29 -9.27 -0.56
N ILE A 45 -11.52 -9.36 -1.88
CA ILE A 45 -12.86 -9.43 -2.48
C ILE A 45 -13.58 -10.72 -2.07
N GLY A 46 -12.85 -11.84 -1.97
CA GLY A 46 -13.40 -13.13 -1.57
C GLY A 46 -13.78 -13.23 -0.09
N MET A 47 -13.40 -12.26 0.75
CA MET A 47 -13.77 -12.27 2.16
C MET A 47 -15.26 -12.01 2.36
N GLN A 48 -15.94 -12.97 2.97
CA GLN A 48 -17.35 -12.85 3.36
C GLN A 48 -17.46 -12.96 4.88
N ASN A 49 -18.30 -12.12 5.48
CA ASN A 49 -18.61 -12.23 6.89
C ASN A 49 -19.62 -13.38 7.10
N PRO A 50 -19.26 -14.48 7.79
CA PRO A 50 -20.19 -15.59 8.03
C PRO A 50 -21.41 -15.19 8.88
N ASN A 51 -21.31 -14.10 9.64
CA ASN A 51 -22.42 -13.54 10.41
C ASN A 51 -23.34 -12.64 9.56
N CYS A 52 -22.93 -12.25 8.35
CA CYS A 52 -23.79 -11.68 7.34
C CYS A 52 -24.23 -12.80 6.40
N THR A 53 -25.14 -13.65 6.87
CA THR A 53 -25.80 -14.60 5.97
C THR A 53 -26.63 -13.79 4.98
N SER A 54 -26.26 -13.88 3.70
CA SER A 54 -27.06 -13.41 2.56
C SER A 54 -28.41 -14.13 2.54
N THR A 55 -29.30 -13.73 3.45
CA THR A 55 -30.71 -14.12 3.51
C THR A 55 -31.51 -12.90 3.09
N GLY A 56 -31.32 -12.49 1.84
CA GLY A 56 -32.03 -11.38 1.24
C GLY A 56 -32.10 -11.61 -0.25
N ASN A 57 -33.33 -11.72 -0.75
CA ASN A 57 -33.66 -11.84 -2.17
C ASN A 57 -32.79 -10.95 -3.06
N ILE A 58 -32.43 -11.47 -4.23
CA ILE A 58 -31.92 -10.74 -5.39
C ILE A 58 -32.89 -9.58 -5.66
N GLY A 59 -32.60 -8.39 -5.10
CA GLY A 59 -33.50 -7.23 -5.17
C GLY A 59 -33.45 -6.25 -3.99
N SER A 60 -32.83 -6.56 -2.84
CA SER A 60 -32.73 -5.60 -1.72
C SER A 60 -31.39 -4.84 -1.70
N SER A 61 -31.44 -3.56 -1.35
CA SER A 61 -30.38 -2.54 -1.34
C SER A 61 -29.22 -2.76 -0.35
N ASP A 62 -29.01 -3.97 0.16
CA ASP A 62 -28.09 -4.27 1.26
C ASP A 62 -26.72 -4.81 0.82
N TYR A 63 -26.46 -4.87 -0.49
CA TYR A 63 -25.10 -5.11 -0.97
C TYR A 63 -24.32 -3.79 -0.92
N PRO A 64 -23.22 -3.69 -0.15
CA PRO A 64 -22.34 -2.54 -0.26
C PRO A 64 -21.91 -2.44 -1.72
N TRP A 65 -22.11 -1.27 -2.31
CA TRP A 65 -22.01 -1.08 -3.77
C TRP A 65 -20.58 -1.23 -4.30
N GLY A 66 -19.61 -1.35 -3.39
CA GLY A 66 -18.20 -1.60 -3.62
C GLY A 66 -17.82 -3.08 -3.67
N LEU A 67 -16.53 -3.33 -3.88
CA LEU A 67 -15.89 -4.62 -4.01
C LEU A 67 -15.61 -5.32 -2.68
N VAL A 68 -15.45 -4.55 -1.60
CA VAL A 68 -15.15 -5.12 -0.28
C VAL A 68 -16.45 -5.33 0.49
N HIS A 69 -16.86 -6.58 0.66
CA HIS A 69 -18.11 -6.97 1.32
C HIS A 69 -17.99 -7.19 2.83
N VAL A 70 -16.99 -6.57 3.48
CA VAL A 70 -16.75 -6.69 4.93
C VAL A 70 -17.27 -5.43 5.65
N SER A 71 -18.21 -5.60 6.58
CA SER A 71 -18.74 -4.51 7.39
C SER A 71 -17.71 -4.08 8.45
N MET A 72 -16.98 -3.01 8.17
CA MET A 72 -16.05 -2.38 9.12
C MET A 72 -16.41 -0.90 9.29
N LYS A 73 -16.23 -0.36 10.50
CA LYS A 73 -16.35 1.09 10.71
C LYS A 73 -15.13 1.79 10.11
N VAL A 74 -15.37 2.71 9.19
CA VAL A 74 -14.36 3.61 8.64
C VAL A 74 -14.80 5.05 8.84
N LYS A 75 -13.84 5.98 8.83
CA LYS A 75 -14.12 7.40 9.06
C LYS A 75 -14.94 7.99 7.92
N SER A 76 -15.84 8.90 8.28
CA SER A 76 -16.50 9.81 7.37
C SER A 76 -15.54 10.91 6.89
N LEU A 77 -15.91 11.58 5.79
CA LEU A 77 -15.14 12.73 5.29
C LEU A 77 -15.01 13.84 6.35
N ASN A 78 -16.05 14.10 7.13
CA ASN A 78 -16.02 15.12 8.19
C ASN A 78 -15.02 14.78 9.29
N GLU A 79 -14.94 13.52 9.71
CA GLU A 79 -13.93 13.07 10.68
C GLU A 79 -12.51 13.20 10.12
N LEU A 80 -12.32 12.93 8.82
CA LEU A 80 -11.03 13.14 8.14
C LEU A 80 -10.67 14.63 8.04
N ARG A 81 -11.64 15.51 7.75
CA ARG A 81 -11.43 16.97 7.73
C ARG A 81 -10.99 17.50 9.09
N LEU A 82 -11.59 16.99 10.17
CA LEU A 82 -11.20 17.33 11.53
C LEU A 82 -9.79 16.82 11.85
N GLN A 83 -9.48 15.58 11.48
CA GLN A 83 -8.15 15.01 11.71
C GLN A 83 -7.05 15.74 10.94
N TYR A 84 -7.31 16.12 9.70
CA TYR A 84 -6.35 16.75 8.80
C TYR A 84 -6.50 18.28 8.76
N SER A 85 -7.12 18.91 9.76
CA SER A 85 -7.41 20.35 9.74
C SER A 85 -6.17 21.22 9.50
N GLU A 86 -4.98 20.74 9.89
CA GLU A 86 -3.71 21.43 9.66
C GLU A 86 -3.28 21.46 8.19
N LEU A 87 -3.85 20.60 7.34
CA LEU A 87 -3.64 20.66 5.89
C LEU A 87 -4.49 21.74 5.22
N ALA A 88 -5.37 22.45 5.95
CA ALA A 88 -6.24 23.46 5.35
C ALA A 88 -5.46 24.50 4.52
N ILE A 89 -6.07 24.96 3.43
CA ILE A 89 -5.46 25.94 2.49
C ILE A 89 -5.08 27.24 3.20
N THR A 90 -5.73 27.55 4.32
CA THR A 90 -5.45 28.74 5.14
C THR A 90 -4.24 28.61 6.05
N GLN A 91 -3.59 27.43 6.10
CA GLN A 91 -2.41 27.17 6.92
C GLN A 91 -1.18 26.96 6.05
N SER A 92 -0.06 27.56 6.47
CA SER A 92 1.24 27.36 5.82
C SER A 92 1.78 25.97 6.08
N GLN A 93 2.38 25.36 5.06
CA GLN A 93 2.95 24.02 5.16
C GLN A 93 4.48 24.03 5.09
N THR A 94 5.10 23.47 6.13
CA THR A 94 6.55 23.24 6.18
C THR A 94 7.01 22.37 5.01
N GLY A 95 8.07 22.79 4.34
CA GLY A 95 8.64 22.16 3.14
C GLY A 95 7.93 22.51 1.82
N ILE A 96 6.84 23.29 1.84
CA ILE A 96 6.15 23.79 0.64
C ILE A 96 6.21 25.32 0.57
N ASP A 97 5.83 25.98 1.67
CA ASP A 97 5.70 27.43 1.76
C ASP A 97 6.92 28.10 2.41
N ASP A 98 7.89 27.31 2.88
CA ASP A 98 9.13 27.83 3.44
C ASP A 98 9.95 28.49 2.31
N LEU A 99 10.18 29.79 2.44
CA LEU A 99 11.27 30.45 1.71
C LEU A 99 12.57 29.77 2.13
N GLN A 100 13.41 29.39 1.15
CA GLN A 100 14.70 28.73 1.37
C GLN A 100 15.58 29.54 2.32
N ASP A 101 15.51 29.28 3.62
CA ASP A 101 16.51 29.65 4.63
C ASP A 101 16.18 28.95 5.96
N VAL A 102 16.37 27.64 6.00
CA VAL A 102 16.46 26.91 7.27
C VAL A 102 17.85 26.30 7.38
N PRO A 103 18.68 26.72 8.37
CA PRO A 103 20.01 26.17 8.57
C PRO A 103 19.95 24.66 8.83
N PRO A 104 20.87 23.85 8.25
CA PRO A 104 20.86 22.38 8.36
C PRO A 104 21.06 21.80 9.77
N GLU A 105 21.14 22.62 10.82
CA GLU A 105 21.72 22.23 12.11
C GLU A 105 20.71 21.74 13.18
N LEU A 106 19.43 21.56 12.85
CA LEU A 106 18.42 21.19 13.86
C LEU A 106 18.12 19.68 14.01
N PHE A 107 18.83 18.79 13.32
CA PHE A 107 18.59 17.35 13.43
C PHE A 107 19.87 16.51 13.54
N ASP A 108 20.73 16.83 14.51
CA ASP A 108 21.88 15.98 14.84
C ASP A 108 22.06 15.81 16.35
N THR A 109 21.06 15.18 17.00
CA THR A 109 21.25 14.56 18.32
C THR A 109 20.32 13.37 18.44
N ASP A 110 20.71 12.24 17.83
CA ASP A 110 20.54 10.88 18.37
C ASP A 110 20.86 9.85 17.29
N ARG A 111 22.15 9.62 17.09
CA ARG A 111 22.64 8.73 16.03
C ARG A 111 23.81 7.87 16.52
N THR A 112 23.51 6.83 17.29
CA THR A 112 24.52 5.80 17.57
C THR A 112 23.95 4.38 17.76
N ARG A 113 24.34 3.51 16.81
CA ARG A 113 24.82 2.11 16.92
C ARG A 113 24.05 1.01 16.15
N LEU A 114 24.70 0.65 15.04
CA LEU A 114 25.10 -0.68 14.52
C LEU A 114 24.06 -1.77 14.17
N GLY A 115 23.95 -2.03 12.86
CA GLY A 115 24.55 -3.19 12.18
C GLY A 115 23.90 -4.58 12.28
N LYS A 116 23.03 -4.93 11.30
CA LYS A 116 23.09 -6.10 10.37
C LYS A 116 21.70 -6.37 9.76
N LYS A 117 21.53 -6.14 8.45
CA LYS A 117 20.30 -6.51 7.72
C LYS A 117 20.32 -7.97 7.30
N GLY A 118 19.17 -8.62 7.44
CA GLY A 118 18.86 -9.97 6.95
C GLY A 118 18.46 -10.96 8.04
N ARG A 119 18.76 -10.67 9.31
CA ARG A 119 18.42 -11.52 10.48
C ARG A 119 17.68 -10.78 11.59
N ASP A 120 17.22 -9.57 11.31
CA ASP A 120 16.64 -8.69 12.31
C ASP A 120 15.25 -9.18 12.74
N THR A 121 15.22 -9.89 13.86
CA THR A 121 14.00 -10.38 14.51
C THR A 121 13.18 -9.25 15.15
N TYR A 122 13.69 -8.01 15.22
CA TYR A 122 12.90 -6.87 15.68
C TYR A 122 11.64 -6.69 14.83
N ILE A 123 11.74 -6.97 13.53
CA ILE A 123 10.60 -6.90 12.61
C ILE A 123 9.48 -7.85 13.07
N LEU A 124 9.80 -8.99 13.69
CA LEU A 124 8.78 -9.94 14.17
C LEU A 124 7.83 -9.34 15.21
N ARG A 125 8.23 -8.26 15.90
CA ARG A 125 7.37 -7.60 16.90
C ARG A 125 6.05 -7.09 16.32
N HIS A 126 5.96 -6.81 15.02
CA HIS A 126 4.68 -6.40 14.43
C HIS A 126 3.61 -7.50 14.49
N PHE A 127 4.00 -8.78 14.49
CA PHE A 127 3.07 -9.89 14.64
C PHE A 127 2.47 -9.99 16.05
N ALA A 128 3.08 -9.38 17.07
CA ALA A 128 2.49 -9.33 18.41
C ALA A 128 1.24 -8.45 18.47
N TYR A 129 1.09 -7.52 17.52
CA TYR A 129 0.00 -6.53 17.47
C TYR A 129 -0.88 -6.71 16.22
N ASN A 130 -0.77 -7.86 15.55
CA ASN A 130 -1.50 -8.19 14.35
C ASN A 130 -2.03 -9.63 14.46
N SER A 131 -3.15 -9.92 13.78
CA SER A 131 -3.70 -11.27 13.68
C SER A 131 -2.91 -12.18 12.75
N ALA A 132 -1.96 -11.63 11.97
CA ALA A 132 -1.07 -12.42 11.13
C ALA A 132 -0.07 -13.21 11.98
N THR A 133 0.37 -14.36 11.48
CA THR A 133 1.46 -15.14 12.07
C THR A 133 2.68 -15.11 11.15
N PRO A 134 3.90 -15.11 11.71
CA PRO A 134 5.08 -15.14 10.89
C PRO A 134 5.13 -16.43 10.08
N PRO A 135 5.54 -16.36 8.79
CA PRO A 135 5.68 -17.54 7.95
C PRO A 135 6.68 -18.51 8.59
N LYS A 136 6.30 -19.79 8.65
CA LYS A 136 7.12 -20.87 9.20
C LYS A 136 7.64 -21.76 8.07
N SER A 137 8.89 -22.18 8.17
CA SER A 137 9.52 -23.24 7.39
C SER A 137 9.88 -24.40 8.31
N TYR A 138 9.95 -25.61 7.77
CA TYR A 138 10.24 -26.81 8.56
C TYR A 138 11.68 -27.28 8.30
N ILE A 139 12.37 -27.70 9.36
CA ILE A 139 13.70 -28.30 9.24
C ILE A 139 13.57 -29.61 8.43
N ARG A 140 14.47 -29.79 7.45
CA ARG A 140 14.48 -30.85 6.42
C ARG A 140 13.83 -32.18 6.87
N GLY A 141 12.79 -32.59 6.13
CA GLY A 141 12.15 -33.92 6.26
C GLY A 141 11.08 -34.03 7.33
N LYS A 142 10.79 -32.95 8.08
CA LYS A 142 9.80 -32.94 9.18
C LYS A 142 8.64 -31.98 8.91
N LEU A 143 8.10 -32.02 7.69
CA LEU A 143 6.97 -31.20 7.28
C LEU A 143 5.75 -31.52 8.16
N GLY A 144 5.14 -30.48 8.75
CA GLY A 144 3.92 -30.61 9.56
C GLY A 144 4.13 -30.96 11.03
N VAL A 145 5.38 -31.10 11.50
CA VAL A 145 5.69 -31.28 12.92
C VAL A 145 6.02 -29.92 13.53
N GLU A 146 5.13 -29.38 14.37
CA GLU A 146 5.24 -28.02 14.92
C GLU A 146 6.55 -27.76 15.68
N GLU A 147 7.10 -28.77 16.34
CA GLU A 147 8.38 -28.68 17.07
C GLU A 147 9.58 -28.33 16.16
N PHE A 148 9.47 -28.59 14.85
CA PHE A 148 10.52 -28.30 13.87
C PHE A 148 10.18 -27.12 12.96
N ALA A 149 9.11 -26.37 13.29
CA ALA A 149 8.71 -25.17 12.58
C ALA A 149 9.54 -23.97 13.06
N VAL A 150 10.24 -23.33 12.13
CA VAL A 150 11.09 -22.16 12.38
C VAL A 150 10.61 -21.00 11.51
N THR A 151 10.52 -19.79 12.06
CA THR A 151 10.15 -18.61 11.27
C THR A 151 11.12 -18.38 10.11
N TYR A 152 10.59 -18.28 8.89
CA TYR A 152 11.38 -18.05 7.69
C TYR A 152 10.61 -17.18 6.66
N PRO A 153 11.21 -16.08 6.17
CA PRO A 153 12.56 -15.59 6.48
C PRO A 153 12.69 -15.12 7.95
N PRO A 154 13.91 -14.99 8.52
CA PRO A 154 14.08 -14.69 9.95
C PRO A 154 13.45 -13.38 10.45
N ASN A 155 13.19 -12.43 9.53
CA ASN A 155 12.46 -11.19 9.81
C ASN A 155 10.92 -11.35 9.72
N GLY A 156 10.44 -12.53 9.32
CA GLY A 156 9.03 -12.86 9.13
C GLY A 156 8.35 -12.18 7.96
N VAL A 157 9.09 -11.48 7.09
CA VAL A 157 8.53 -10.77 5.93
C VAL A 157 8.98 -11.50 4.66
N ILE A 158 8.01 -12.05 3.93
CA ILE A 158 8.25 -12.59 2.60
C ILE A 158 8.32 -11.41 1.61
N PRO A 159 9.42 -11.25 0.86
CA PRO A 159 9.49 -10.22 -0.17
C PRO A 159 8.40 -10.39 -1.21
N PHE A 160 7.72 -9.29 -1.56
CA PHE A 160 6.71 -9.23 -2.61
C PHE A 160 7.12 -8.23 -3.70
N HIS A 161 6.39 -8.25 -4.82
CA HIS A 161 6.71 -7.40 -5.96
C HIS A 161 6.56 -5.91 -5.61
N GLY A 162 7.62 -5.14 -5.83
CA GLY A 162 7.65 -3.71 -5.50
C GLY A 162 8.04 -3.40 -4.05
N PHE A 163 8.41 -4.39 -3.23
CA PHE A 163 8.91 -4.14 -1.86
C PHE A 163 10.08 -3.14 -1.83
N ALA A 164 11.00 -3.24 -2.80
CA ALA A 164 12.15 -2.34 -2.92
C ALA A 164 11.73 -0.88 -3.16
N MET A 165 10.53 -0.63 -3.70
CA MET A 165 10.04 0.74 -3.94
C MET A 165 9.84 1.51 -2.64
N TYR A 166 9.57 0.84 -1.51
CA TYR A 166 9.50 1.54 -0.23
C TYR A 166 10.83 2.16 0.22
N VAL A 167 11.95 1.67 -0.33
CA VAL A 167 13.28 2.17 0.02
C VAL A 167 13.70 3.29 -0.92
N ALA A 168 13.21 3.30 -2.16
CA ALA A 168 13.65 4.21 -3.22
C ALA A 168 13.55 5.71 -2.87
N PRO A 169 12.44 6.24 -2.31
CA PRO A 169 12.37 7.65 -1.91
C PRO A 169 13.36 7.99 -0.78
N LEU A 170 13.57 7.06 0.15
CA LEU A 170 14.49 7.28 1.29
C LEU A 170 15.96 7.37 0.87
N CYS A 171 16.32 6.81 -0.30
CA CYS A 171 17.67 6.94 -0.85
C CYS A 171 18.02 8.39 -1.21
N PHE A 172 17.04 9.27 -1.42
CA PHE A 172 17.28 10.70 -1.64
C PHE A 172 17.54 11.47 -0.34
N LEU A 173 17.13 10.92 0.80
CA LEU A 173 17.30 11.56 2.12
C LEU A 173 18.57 11.11 2.85
N TYR A 174 18.99 9.86 2.66
CA TYR A 174 20.03 9.24 3.47
C TYR A 174 21.18 8.72 2.61
N ASN A 175 22.36 9.30 2.81
CA ASN A 175 23.61 8.79 2.24
C ASN A 175 24.10 7.53 2.97
N ASP A 176 23.85 7.42 4.28
CA ASP A 176 24.20 6.24 5.07
C ASP A 176 23.14 5.13 4.95
N VAL A 177 23.54 4.00 4.38
CA VAL A 177 22.70 2.81 4.18
C VAL A 177 22.23 2.21 5.51
N VAL A 178 23.01 2.37 6.58
CA VAL A 178 22.67 1.87 7.92
C VAL A 178 21.56 2.72 8.52
N GLN A 179 21.68 4.05 8.51
CA GLN A 179 20.60 4.96 8.88
C GLN A 179 19.31 4.69 8.11
N LEU A 180 19.41 4.67 6.79
CA LEU A 180 18.31 4.42 5.88
C LEU A 180 17.57 3.13 6.26
N TYR A 181 18.30 2.09 6.67
CA TYR A 181 17.68 0.88 7.17
C TYR A 181 16.79 1.10 8.37
N TYR A 182 17.31 1.76 9.39
CA TYR A 182 16.65 1.86 10.67
C TYR A 182 15.40 2.71 10.55
N VAL A 183 15.46 3.75 9.72
CA VAL A 183 14.32 4.57 9.35
C VAL A 183 13.29 3.74 8.58
N PHE A 184 13.69 3.07 7.49
CA PHE A 184 12.80 2.20 6.72
C PHE A 184 12.15 1.11 7.59
N ARG A 185 12.94 0.45 8.44
CA ARG A 185 12.46 -0.60 9.35
C ARG A 185 11.40 -0.06 10.29
N LYS A 186 11.62 1.12 10.87
CA LYS A 186 10.64 1.76 11.76
C LYS A 186 9.35 2.08 11.01
N MET A 187 9.44 2.72 9.84
CA MET A 187 8.28 2.99 9.00
C MET A 187 7.52 1.72 8.60
N TYR A 188 8.24 0.67 8.22
CA TYR A 188 7.62 -0.58 7.79
C TYR A 188 6.88 -1.26 8.95
N VAL A 189 7.51 -1.38 10.12
CA VAL A 189 6.94 -2.05 11.31
C VAL A 189 5.81 -1.25 11.95
N GLN A 190 5.77 0.07 11.76
CA GLN A 190 4.69 0.91 12.29
C GLN A 190 3.49 1.00 11.33
N TYR A 191 3.78 1.17 10.03
CA TYR A 191 2.77 1.49 9.03
C TYR A 191 2.68 0.45 7.92
N PHE A 192 3.73 0.29 7.11
CA PHE A 192 3.60 -0.38 5.81
C PHE A 192 3.26 -1.87 5.89
N PHE A 193 3.62 -2.58 6.96
CA PHE A 193 3.25 -4.00 7.12
C PHE A 193 1.73 -4.21 7.09
N ARG A 194 0.94 -3.21 7.53
CA ARG A 194 -0.53 -3.23 7.57
C ARG A 194 -1.14 -3.21 6.16
N LEU A 195 -0.38 -2.73 5.18
CA LEU A 195 -0.77 -2.69 3.77
C LEU A 195 -0.66 -4.06 3.09
N HIS A 196 0.03 -5.01 3.72
CA HIS A 196 0.31 -6.37 3.21
C HIS A 196 -0.28 -7.48 4.07
N SER A 197 -1.11 -7.11 5.06
CA SER A 197 -1.71 -8.04 6.00
C SER A 197 -3.22 -7.89 6.00
N VAL A 198 -3.94 -9.01 5.81
CA VAL A 198 -5.39 -9.05 6.07
C VAL A 198 -5.59 -8.94 7.58
N SER A 199 -6.21 -7.86 8.01
CA SER A 199 -6.54 -7.64 9.42
C SER A 199 -7.79 -6.80 9.54
N SER A 200 -8.46 -6.87 10.69
CA SER A 200 -9.59 -6.01 11.05
C SER A 200 -9.13 -4.64 11.59
N HIS A 201 -7.84 -4.31 11.47
CA HIS A 201 -7.29 -3.06 11.98
C HIS A 201 -7.76 -1.87 11.12
N PRO A 202 -8.20 -0.73 11.70
CA PRO A 202 -8.70 0.42 10.94
C PRO A 202 -7.70 1.02 9.92
N GLN A 203 -6.41 0.92 10.23
CA GLN A 203 -5.28 1.34 9.36
C GLN A 203 -4.79 0.22 8.41
N GLY A 204 -5.49 -0.92 8.35
CA GLY A 204 -5.14 -2.06 7.49
C GLY A 204 -5.69 -1.90 6.08
N ILE A 205 -5.10 -2.60 5.11
CA ILE A 205 -5.46 -2.44 3.68
C ILE A 205 -6.95 -2.68 3.39
N VAL A 206 -7.61 -3.56 4.14
CA VAL A 206 -9.05 -3.86 3.99
C VAL A 206 -9.88 -2.64 4.37
N SER A 207 -9.63 -2.06 5.55
CA SER A 207 -10.31 -0.85 6.02
C SER A 207 -10.01 0.35 5.14
N LEU A 208 -8.76 0.51 4.69
CA LEU A 208 -8.39 1.59 3.76
C LEU A 208 -9.08 1.45 2.40
N SER A 209 -9.25 0.22 1.92
CA SER A 209 -10.00 -0.07 0.68
C SER A 209 -11.47 0.29 0.82
N LEU A 210 -12.10 -0.09 1.94
CA LEU A 210 -13.48 0.29 2.23
C LEU A 210 -13.62 1.82 2.36
N LEU A 211 -12.67 2.47 3.03
CA LEU A 211 -12.63 3.92 3.17
C LEU A 211 -12.55 4.60 1.80
N PHE A 212 -11.68 4.12 0.91
CA PHE A 212 -11.61 4.62 -0.46
C PHE A 212 -12.96 4.51 -1.19
N GLU A 213 -13.62 3.35 -1.12
CA GLU A 213 -14.91 3.15 -1.80
C GLU A 213 -16.00 4.05 -1.24
N GLN A 214 -16.08 4.18 0.09
CA GLN A 214 -17.05 5.05 0.76
C GLN A 214 -16.81 6.53 0.41
N LEU A 215 -15.56 6.98 0.44
CA LEU A 215 -15.21 8.35 0.09
C LEU A 215 -15.51 8.65 -1.37
N LEU A 216 -15.15 7.77 -2.30
CA LEU A 216 -15.41 7.99 -3.72
C LEU A 216 -16.91 8.02 -4.04
N GLN A 217 -17.70 7.16 -3.40
CA GLN A 217 -19.16 7.14 -3.55
C GLN A 217 -19.81 8.41 -2.96
N ALA A 218 -19.33 8.89 -1.83
CA ALA A 218 -19.85 10.10 -1.20
C ALA A 218 -19.49 11.36 -2.00
N GLU A 219 -18.24 11.45 -2.46
CA GLU A 219 -17.71 12.67 -3.08
C GLU A 219 -17.99 12.77 -4.57
N GLU A 220 -17.98 11.66 -5.29
CA GLU A 220 -18.14 11.60 -6.74
C GLU A 220 -19.08 10.44 -7.17
N PRO A 221 -20.36 10.45 -6.72
CA PRO A 221 -21.30 9.35 -6.97
C PRO A 221 -21.53 9.07 -8.45
N GLU A 222 -21.63 10.12 -9.28
CA GLU A 222 -21.82 10.01 -10.74
C GLU A 222 -20.65 9.29 -11.41
N LEU A 223 -19.42 9.64 -11.01
CA LEU A 223 -18.20 9.02 -11.53
C LEU A 223 -18.14 7.55 -11.12
N PHE A 224 -18.44 7.26 -9.85
CA PHE A 224 -18.45 5.88 -9.36
C PHE A 224 -19.45 5.02 -10.14
N TYR A 225 -20.65 5.53 -10.36
CA TYR A 225 -21.69 4.83 -11.10
C TYR A 225 -21.30 4.61 -12.57
N HIS A 226 -20.79 5.63 -13.24
CA HIS A 226 -20.29 5.54 -14.62
C HIS A 226 -19.21 4.46 -14.76
N LEU A 227 -18.17 4.51 -13.91
CA LEU A 227 -17.10 3.52 -13.95
C LEU A 227 -17.63 2.10 -13.74
N LYS A 228 -18.57 1.91 -12.81
CA LYS A 228 -19.20 0.62 -12.56
C LYS A 228 -19.98 0.10 -13.77
N GLN A 229 -20.76 0.96 -14.45
CA GLN A 229 -21.49 0.59 -15.68
C GLN A 229 -20.55 0.14 -16.80
N VAL A 230 -19.40 0.79 -16.91
CA VAL A 230 -18.34 0.48 -17.87
C VAL A 230 -17.55 -0.80 -17.49
N GLY A 231 -17.89 -1.44 -16.36
CA GLY A 231 -17.19 -2.62 -15.85
C GLY A 231 -15.83 -2.27 -15.21
N CYS A 232 -15.57 -0.99 -14.96
CA CYS A 232 -14.40 -0.53 -14.23
C CYS A 232 -14.71 -0.46 -12.73
N GLN A 233 -13.98 -1.23 -11.93
CA GLN A 233 -14.06 -1.16 -10.48
C GLN A 233 -12.91 -0.27 -9.97
N PRO A 234 -13.18 0.95 -9.46
CA PRO A 234 -12.13 1.93 -9.12
C PRO A 234 -11.08 1.37 -8.15
N LEU A 235 -11.50 0.54 -7.20
CA LEU A 235 -10.60 -0.07 -6.22
C LEU A 235 -9.52 -0.95 -6.89
N LYS A 236 -9.80 -1.62 -8.01
CA LYS A 236 -8.76 -2.41 -8.73
C LYS A 236 -7.56 -1.56 -9.16
N ILE A 237 -7.79 -0.28 -9.45
CA ILE A 237 -6.74 0.67 -9.82
C ILE A 237 -6.13 1.29 -8.55
N ALA A 238 -6.94 1.72 -7.60
CA ALA A 238 -6.44 2.37 -6.38
C ALA A 238 -5.66 1.42 -5.45
N PHE A 239 -6.00 0.14 -5.44
CA PHE A 239 -5.40 -0.85 -4.54
C PHE A 239 -3.89 -0.99 -4.75
N LYS A 240 -3.42 -1.00 -6.01
CA LYS A 240 -1.98 -1.04 -6.31
C LYS A 240 -1.25 0.21 -5.79
N TRP A 241 -1.90 1.37 -5.78
CA TRP A 241 -1.33 2.61 -5.23
C TRP A 241 -1.24 2.55 -3.72
N MET A 242 -2.36 2.23 -3.04
CA MET A 242 -2.43 2.15 -1.58
C MET A 242 -1.48 1.08 -1.03
N MET A 243 -1.43 -0.11 -1.64
CA MET A 243 -0.54 -1.19 -1.22
C MET A 243 0.95 -0.82 -1.31
N ARG A 244 1.33 0.15 -2.16
CA ARG A 244 2.72 0.63 -2.26
C ARG A 244 2.93 2.00 -1.61
N ALA A 245 1.93 2.50 -0.87
CA ALA A 245 1.92 3.86 -0.34
C ALA A 245 2.35 4.90 -1.39
N PHE A 246 1.86 4.73 -2.64
CA PHE A 246 2.17 5.51 -3.84
C PHE A 246 3.63 5.49 -4.34
N SER A 247 4.53 4.77 -3.68
CA SER A 247 5.91 4.65 -4.14
C SER A 247 5.98 3.90 -5.49
N GLY A 248 6.78 4.44 -6.40
CA GLY A 248 6.91 3.98 -7.78
C GLY A 248 5.78 4.41 -8.71
N PHE A 249 4.86 5.27 -8.23
CA PHE A 249 3.84 5.91 -9.07
C PHE A 249 3.98 7.42 -9.10
N LEU A 250 4.20 8.04 -7.93
CA LEU A 250 4.48 9.46 -7.80
C LEU A 250 6.00 9.71 -7.89
N ALA A 251 6.39 10.95 -8.15
CA ALA A 251 7.78 11.40 -8.01
C ALA A 251 8.24 11.29 -6.54
N SER A 252 9.54 11.03 -6.33
CA SER A 252 10.08 10.73 -4.98
C SER A 252 9.82 11.85 -3.97
N ASP A 253 9.98 13.10 -4.38
CA ASP A 253 9.66 14.29 -3.59
C ASP A 253 8.18 14.31 -3.15
N GLN A 254 7.26 14.00 -4.06
CA GLN A 254 5.83 13.93 -3.78
C GLN A 254 5.48 12.75 -2.85
N VAL A 255 6.15 11.61 -2.99
CA VAL A 255 6.00 10.47 -2.07
C VAL A 255 6.48 10.85 -0.67
N LEU A 256 7.61 11.55 -0.56
CA LEU A 256 8.14 12.00 0.74
C LEU A 256 7.17 12.97 1.41
N LEU A 257 6.60 13.93 0.68
CA LEU A 257 5.57 14.84 1.21
C LEU A 257 4.35 14.08 1.74
N LEU A 258 3.89 13.05 1.01
CA LEU A 258 2.80 12.18 1.47
C LEU A 258 3.18 11.44 2.75
N TRP A 259 4.39 10.89 2.81
CA TRP A 259 4.87 10.12 3.94
C TRP A 259 5.10 10.98 5.18
N ASP A 260 5.51 12.23 5.02
CA ASP A 260 5.56 13.19 6.11
C ASP A 260 4.18 13.37 6.75
N ARG A 261 3.09 13.32 5.97
CA ARG A 261 1.73 13.41 6.52
C ARG A 261 1.32 12.12 7.23
N ILE A 262 1.76 10.97 6.73
CA ILE A 262 1.59 9.70 7.47
C ILE A 262 2.26 9.79 8.84
N LEU A 263 3.48 10.35 8.90
CA LEU A 263 4.24 10.50 10.14
C LEU A 263 3.64 11.57 11.07
N ALA A 264 3.24 12.71 10.54
CA ALA A 264 2.69 13.83 11.31
C ALA A 264 1.34 13.46 11.97
N PHE A 265 0.48 12.76 11.24
CA PHE A 265 -0.86 12.38 11.73
C PHE A 265 -0.93 10.94 12.27
N ASP A 266 0.19 10.21 12.28
CA ASP A 266 0.28 8.78 12.65
C ASP A 266 -0.84 7.93 12.01
N SER A 267 -1.13 8.19 10.72
CA SER A 267 -2.27 7.58 10.00
C SER A 267 -1.98 7.27 8.54
N LEU A 268 -2.45 6.11 8.08
CA LEU A 268 -2.45 5.67 6.70
C LEU A 268 -3.71 6.10 5.92
N GLU A 269 -4.69 6.70 6.59
CA GLU A 269 -5.96 7.12 5.95
C GLU A 269 -5.77 8.25 4.91
N VAL A 270 -4.63 8.94 4.92
CA VAL A 270 -4.27 9.90 3.86
C VAL A 270 -4.09 9.21 2.50
N LEU A 271 -3.78 7.90 2.48
CA LEU A 271 -3.62 7.12 1.24
C LEU A 271 -4.93 7.01 0.43
N PRO A 272 -6.05 6.54 1.00
CA PRO A 272 -7.32 6.52 0.29
C PRO A 272 -7.85 7.93 -0.03
N VAL A 273 -7.59 8.93 0.82
CA VAL A 273 -7.94 10.33 0.52
C VAL A 273 -7.24 10.82 -0.75
N LEU A 274 -5.92 10.59 -0.87
CA LEU A 274 -5.17 10.93 -2.07
C LEU A 274 -5.68 10.16 -3.30
N ALA A 275 -6.01 8.88 -3.14
CA ALA A 275 -6.57 8.09 -4.24
C ALA A 275 -7.89 8.71 -4.75
N VAL A 276 -8.82 9.07 -3.87
CA VAL A 276 -10.08 9.75 -4.26
C VAL A 276 -9.80 11.11 -4.90
N ALA A 277 -8.83 11.87 -4.39
CA ALA A 277 -8.42 13.15 -4.96
C ALA A 277 -7.96 13.00 -6.42
N ILE A 278 -7.18 11.96 -6.72
CA ILE A 278 -6.71 11.67 -8.09
C ILE A 278 -7.87 11.33 -9.02
N PHE A 279 -8.83 10.50 -8.58
CA PHE A 279 -10.03 10.20 -9.37
C PHE A 279 -10.87 11.46 -9.63
N SER A 280 -11.06 12.29 -8.61
CA SER A 280 -11.81 13.55 -8.71
C SER A 280 -11.12 14.53 -9.65
N PHE A 281 -9.79 14.66 -9.56
CA PHE A 281 -8.99 15.52 -10.42
C PHE A 281 -9.06 15.11 -11.89
N ARG A 282 -9.18 13.81 -12.19
CA ARG A 282 -9.29 13.28 -13.56
C ARG A 282 -10.75 13.03 -14.00
N LYS A 283 -11.76 13.44 -13.21
CA LYS A 283 -13.18 13.14 -13.42
C LYS A 283 -13.66 13.43 -14.84
N THR A 284 -13.35 14.60 -15.38
CA THR A 284 -13.81 15.03 -16.71
C THR A 284 -13.37 14.10 -17.84
N ASN A 285 -12.20 13.51 -17.73
CA ASN A 285 -11.68 12.52 -18.68
C ASN A 285 -12.25 11.13 -18.37
N LEU A 286 -12.41 10.78 -17.09
CA LEU A 286 -12.98 9.51 -16.68
C LEU A 286 -14.47 9.35 -17.02
N MET A 287 -15.23 10.44 -17.09
CA MET A 287 -16.63 10.38 -17.54
C MET A 287 -16.76 10.04 -19.04
N LYS A 288 -15.68 10.12 -19.82
CA LYS A 288 -15.67 9.85 -21.26
C LYS A 288 -15.22 8.44 -21.61
N VAL A 289 -14.61 7.71 -20.68
CA VAL A 289 -14.11 6.36 -20.96
C VAL A 289 -15.24 5.35 -21.02
N GLN A 290 -15.08 4.37 -21.92
CA GLN A 290 -16.05 3.30 -22.17
C GLN A 290 -15.47 1.91 -21.89
N THR A 291 -14.21 1.81 -21.45
CA THR A 291 -13.56 0.53 -21.11
C THR A 291 -12.65 0.69 -19.89
N PHE A 292 -12.40 -0.43 -19.20
CA PHE A 292 -11.44 -0.49 -18.09
C PHE A 292 -10.04 -0.01 -18.50
N ASN A 293 -9.53 -0.47 -19.64
CA ASN A 293 -8.19 -0.12 -20.12
C ASN A 293 -8.06 1.39 -20.39
N ALA A 294 -9.11 2.02 -20.90
CA ALA A 294 -9.11 3.46 -21.13
C ALA A 294 -9.11 4.23 -19.79
N ALA A 295 -9.87 3.77 -18.79
CA ALA A 295 -9.83 4.34 -17.44
C ALA A 295 -8.44 4.22 -16.80
N GLU A 296 -7.80 3.05 -16.94
CA GLU A 296 -6.44 2.83 -16.46
C GLU A 296 -5.42 3.72 -17.17
N ALA A 297 -5.56 3.93 -18.49
CA ALA A 297 -4.70 4.83 -19.26
C ALA A 297 -4.81 6.29 -18.80
N VAL A 298 -6.02 6.78 -18.52
CA VAL A 298 -6.25 8.13 -17.96
C VAL A 298 -5.58 8.30 -16.60
N LEU A 299 -5.45 7.22 -15.83
CA LEU A 299 -4.89 7.19 -14.49
C LEU A 299 -3.45 6.65 -14.43
N ALA A 300 -2.81 6.40 -15.57
CA ALA A 300 -1.51 5.75 -15.62
C ALA A 300 -0.37 6.69 -15.19
N ASP A 301 -0.43 7.95 -15.60
CA ASP A 301 0.57 8.95 -15.26
C ASP A 301 0.17 9.77 -14.02
N LEU A 302 0.82 9.43 -12.92
CA LEU A 302 0.71 10.12 -11.64
C LEU A 302 1.98 10.92 -11.30
N PHE A 303 3.06 10.80 -12.09
CA PHE A 303 4.37 11.35 -11.71
C PHE A 303 4.38 12.88 -11.63
N THR A 304 3.52 13.53 -12.42
CA THR A 304 3.40 14.99 -12.50
C THR A 304 2.46 15.59 -11.46
N LEU A 305 1.78 14.77 -10.65
CA LEU A 305 0.78 15.24 -9.70
C LEU A 305 1.44 15.86 -8.46
N GLN A 306 0.89 17.00 -8.02
CA GLN A 306 1.27 17.64 -6.78
C GLN A 306 0.36 17.12 -5.65
N VAL A 307 0.93 16.38 -4.70
CA VAL A 307 0.17 15.67 -3.67
C VAL A 307 -0.56 16.63 -2.74
N ILE A 308 0.13 17.67 -2.28
CA ILE A 308 -0.41 18.59 -1.29
C ILE A 308 -1.63 19.35 -1.81
N PRO A 309 -1.59 20.03 -2.97
CA PRO A 309 -2.77 20.68 -3.52
C PRO A 309 -3.94 19.71 -3.75
N LEU A 310 -3.67 18.48 -4.17
CA LEU A 310 -4.73 17.48 -4.38
C LEU A 310 -5.41 17.07 -3.07
N LEU A 311 -4.64 16.82 -2.01
CA LEU A 311 -5.18 16.52 -0.69
C LEU A 311 -6.01 17.70 -0.16
N GLN A 312 -5.51 18.92 -0.33
CA GLN A 312 -6.20 20.14 0.08
C GLN A 312 -7.52 20.33 -0.66
N LEU A 313 -7.53 20.11 -1.98
CA LEU A 313 -8.74 20.18 -2.79
C LEU A 313 -9.77 19.15 -2.34
N ALA A 314 -9.36 17.90 -2.14
CA ALA A 314 -10.27 16.83 -1.73
C ALA A 314 -10.85 17.04 -0.33
N LEU A 315 -10.05 17.56 0.61
CA LEU A 315 -10.49 17.75 1.99
C LEU A 315 -11.24 19.07 2.20
N PHE A 316 -10.85 20.17 1.57
CA PHE A 316 -11.29 21.52 1.96
C PHE A 316 -11.91 22.37 0.85
N SER A 317 -11.90 21.94 -0.40
CA SER A 317 -12.43 22.74 -1.51
C SER A 317 -13.95 22.60 -1.72
N LYS A 318 -14.63 21.79 -0.91
CA LYS A 318 -16.08 21.57 -0.98
C LYS A 318 -16.77 21.95 0.31
#